data_AF-A0A7S0NDK3-F1
#
_entry.id   AF-A0A7S0NDK3-F1
#
_cell.length_a   1.000
_cell.length_b   1.000
_cell.length_c   1.000
_cell.angle_alpha   90.00
_cell.angle_beta   90.00
_cell.angle_gamma   90.00
#
_symmetry.space_group_name_H-M   'P 1'
#
loop_
_entity.id
_entity.type
_entity.pdbx_description
1 polymer ?
#
loop_
_entity_poly.entity_id
_entity_poly.type
_entity_poly.pdbx_seq_one_letter_code
_entity_poly.pdbx_strand_id
1 'polypeptide(L)'
;MLMSHLQDNIHQSYTIPTQILFNRTMAQLGLSAFRCGLIMDAHSCFDELCCNNRLKELLAQGISSQRYNDRNETQERAERKRQTPYHMHINLELIECCHLVGAFLLEIPKMVAMAYDSKRKWTSRALKRVFDNSDRNPLSGPPETTRDVIMAGARALEKGDWRQCEAHILALPVWTQIGSEDSVVKVTEMLRRKIKEEALRTFLFAYSAFYDALSLEQLCDMFELERQIVNTLVSKMIISEELFASWDQPTGSIVMHKKERSRLHHISLQYSDLLGKLVESNEKGWDQRYGGYEFKQQNKAGGGWQRGPRGERGERGERGGERGPRVVRGGEYRRGFEGQRQ
;
A
#
# COMPACT_ATOMS: atom_id res chain seq x y z
N MET A 1 -20.71 -2.51 7.46
CA MET A 1 -19.37 -3.11 7.63
C MET A 1 -18.70 -2.67 8.91
N LEU A 2 -18.57 -1.35 9.18
CA LEU A 2 -17.94 -0.86 10.42
C LEU A 2 -18.70 -1.30 11.69
N MET A 3 -20.03 -1.16 11.71
CA MET A 3 -20.85 -1.58 12.87
C MET A 3 -20.75 -3.07 13.23
N SER A 4 -20.43 -3.92 12.25
CA SER A 4 -20.43 -5.38 12.44
C SER A 4 -19.08 -5.94 12.86
N HIS A 5 -18.01 -5.13 12.88
CA HIS A 5 -16.63 -5.55 13.23
C HIS A 5 -16.21 -6.90 12.64
N LEU A 6 -16.67 -7.16 11.41
CA LEU A 6 -16.48 -8.47 10.79
C LEU A 6 -15.01 -8.66 10.39
N GLN A 7 -14.31 -7.59 9.99
CA GLN A 7 -12.90 -7.62 9.60
C GLN A 7 -12.01 -8.31 10.65
N ASP A 8 -12.29 -8.11 11.95
CA ASP A 8 -11.50 -8.69 13.04
C ASP A 8 -11.81 -10.19 13.28
N ASN A 9 -13.03 -10.63 12.97
CA ASN A 9 -13.55 -11.94 13.39
C ASN A 9 -13.67 -12.97 12.25
N ILE A 10 -13.60 -12.53 10.98
CA ILE A 10 -13.86 -13.38 9.80
C ILE A 10 -12.92 -14.57 9.68
N HIS A 11 -11.65 -14.39 10.00
CA HIS A 11 -10.63 -15.42 9.83
C HIS A 11 -10.73 -16.54 10.88
N GLN A 12 -11.29 -16.25 12.05
CA GLN A 12 -11.31 -17.18 13.19
C GLN A 12 -12.66 -17.86 13.38
N SER A 13 -13.77 -17.18 13.07
CA SER A 13 -15.09 -17.60 13.54
C SER A 13 -16.04 -18.10 12.42
N TYR A 14 -15.68 -17.92 11.14
CA TYR A 14 -16.62 -18.14 10.03
C TYR A 14 -16.15 -19.18 9.02
N THR A 15 -17.12 -19.89 8.43
CA THR A 15 -16.89 -20.91 7.41
C THR A 15 -16.39 -20.29 6.09
N ILE A 16 -15.67 -21.08 5.29
CA ILE A 16 -15.07 -20.64 4.01
C ILE A 16 -16.09 -20.00 3.04
N PRO A 17 -17.34 -20.51 2.86
CA PRO A 17 -18.34 -19.83 2.02
C PRO A 17 -18.69 -18.41 2.48
N THR A 18 -18.73 -18.18 3.80
CA THR A 18 -18.99 -16.85 4.37
C THR A 18 -17.81 -15.90 4.14
N GLN A 19 -16.57 -16.41 4.20
CA GLN A 19 -15.37 -15.64 3.85
C GLN A 19 -15.38 -15.24 2.36
N ILE A 20 -15.78 -16.15 1.47
CA ILE A 20 -15.96 -15.84 0.04
C ILE A 20 -17.02 -14.75 -0.16
N LEU A 21 -18.16 -14.86 0.53
CA LEU A 21 -19.21 -13.85 0.45
C LEU A 21 -18.70 -12.49 0.94
N PHE A 22 -17.94 -12.46 2.05
CA PHE A 22 -17.31 -11.24 2.55
C PHE A 22 -16.33 -10.62 1.55
N ASN A 23 -15.43 -11.41 0.95
CA ASN A 23 -14.50 -10.90 -0.06
C ASN A 23 -15.24 -10.30 -1.26
N ARG A 24 -16.35 -10.94 -1.67
CA ARG A 24 -17.21 -10.46 -2.75
C ARG A 24 -17.94 -9.17 -2.38
N THR A 25 -18.46 -9.05 -1.15
CA THR A 25 -19.07 -7.79 -0.69
C THR A 25 -18.03 -6.68 -0.56
N MET A 26 -16.81 -6.99 -0.12
CA MET A 26 -15.71 -6.03 -0.07
C MET A 26 -15.32 -5.53 -1.47
N ALA A 27 -15.23 -6.44 -2.45
CA ALA A 27 -14.98 -6.05 -3.84
C ALA A 27 -16.09 -5.13 -4.40
N GLN A 28 -17.36 -5.44 -4.10
CA GLN A 28 -18.49 -4.59 -4.51
C GLN A 28 -18.50 -3.24 -3.80
N LEU A 29 -18.14 -3.19 -2.52
CA LEU A 29 -17.98 -1.93 -1.78
C LEU A 29 -16.87 -1.08 -2.39
N GLY A 30 -15.73 -1.67 -2.72
CA GLY A 30 -14.64 -0.97 -3.42
C GLY A 30 -15.09 -0.41 -4.77
N LEU A 31 -15.86 -1.17 -5.56
CA LEU A 31 -16.43 -0.69 -6.82
C LEU A 31 -17.43 0.46 -6.61
N SER A 32 -18.26 0.37 -5.56
CA SER A 32 -19.21 1.43 -5.22
C SER A 32 -18.50 2.71 -4.75
N ALA A 33 -17.45 2.59 -3.94
CA ALA A 33 -16.63 3.72 -3.50
C ALA A 33 -15.93 4.40 -4.68
N PHE A 34 -15.43 3.59 -5.62
CA PHE A 34 -14.84 4.10 -6.87
C PHE A 34 -15.86 4.87 -7.72
N ARG A 35 -17.10 4.38 -7.82
CA ARG A 35 -18.20 5.08 -8.52
C ARG A 35 -18.57 6.41 -7.87
N CYS A 36 -18.43 6.52 -6.55
CA CYS A 36 -18.64 7.76 -5.80
C CYS A 36 -17.44 8.72 -5.86
N GLY A 37 -16.33 8.34 -6.49
CA GLY A 37 -15.11 9.17 -6.58
C GLY A 37 -14.21 9.12 -5.34
N LEU A 38 -14.45 8.20 -4.41
CA LEU A 38 -13.64 7.99 -3.21
C LEU A 38 -12.47 7.04 -3.53
N ILE A 39 -11.45 7.58 -4.21
CA ILE A 39 -10.32 6.78 -4.73
C ILE A 39 -9.48 6.16 -3.60
N MET A 40 -9.23 6.91 -2.51
CA MET A 40 -8.45 6.41 -1.37
C MET A 40 -9.11 5.22 -0.69
N ASP A 41 -10.42 5.31 -0.44
CA ASP A 41 -11.18 4.24 0.22
C ASP A 41 -11.31 3.03 -0.71
N ALA A 42 -11.58 3.26 -2.00
CA ALA A 42 -11.62 2.20 -2.99
C ALA A 42 -10.29 1.45 -3.10
N HIS A 43 -9.17 2.19 -3.17
CA HIS A 43 -7.84 1.60 -3.21
C HIS A 43 -7.58 0.74 -1.96
N SER A 44 -7.93 1.24 -0.77
CA SER A 44 -7.77 0.53 0.50
C SER A 44 -8.58 -0.77 0.56
N CYS A 45 -9.82 -0.77 0.05
CA CYS A 45 -10.64 -1.98 -0.05
C CYS A 45 -10.04 -3.03 -1.01
N PHE A 46 -9.43 -2.59 -2.11
CA PHE A 46 -8.86 -3.49 -3.10
C PHE A 46 -7.45 -3.97 -2.76
N ASP A 47 -6.69 -3.23 -1.95
CA ASP A 47 -5.29 -3.54 -1.66
C ASP A 47 -5.13 -4.94 -1.03
N GLU A 48 -5.95 -5.29 -0.05
CA GLU A 48 -5.94 -6.63 0.56
C GLU A 48 -6.28 -7.75 -0.43
N LEU A 49 -7.23 -7.49 -1.35
CA LEU A 49 -7.72 -8.48 -2.32
C LEU A 49 -6.72 -8.71 -3.47
N CYS A 50 -6.10 -7.64 -3.98
CA CYS A 50 -5.24 -7.67 -5.16
C CYS A 50 -3.76 -7.91 -4.83
N CYS A 51 -3.33 -7.65 -3.59
CA CYS A 51 -1.92 -7.77 -3.19
C CYS A 51 -1.32 -9.18 -3.34
N ASN A 52 -2.13 -10.22 -3.38
CA ASN A 52 -1.65 -11.61 -3.37
C ASN A 52 -1.73 -12.32 -4.73
N ASN A 53 -2.16 -11.66 -5.81
CA ASN A 53 -2.45 -12.28 -7.13
C ASN A 53 -3.41 -13.49 -7.08
N ARG A 54 -4.10 -13.70 -5.95
CA ARG A 54 -5.08 -14.77 -5.71
C ARG A 54 -6.53 -14.29 -5.81
N LEU A 55 -6.76 -13.13 -6.44
CA LEU A 55 -8.08 -12.51 -6.55
C LEU A 55 -9.14 -13.48 -7.10
N LYS A 56 -8.79 -14.26 -8.13
CA LYS A 56 -9.66 -15.27 -8.75
C LYS A 56 -10.13 -16.35 -7.75
N GLU A 57 -9.25 -16.75 -6.84
CA GLU A 57 -9.52 -17.77 -5.82
C GLU A 57 -10.31 -17.19 -4.66
N LEU A 58 -9.92 -15.99 -4.19
CA LEU A 58 -10.58 -15.30 -3.07
C LEU A 58 -12.03 -14.95 -3.37
N LEU A 59 -12.38 -14.74 -4.64
CA LEU A 59 -13.76 -14.49 -5.11
C LEU A 59 -14.50 -15.76 -5.56
N ALA A 60 -13.85 -16.93 -5.47
CA ALA A 60 -14.37 -18.23 -5.90
C ALA A 60 -14.89 -18.22 -7.35
N GLN A 61 -14.15 -17.57 -8.25
CA GLN A 61 -14.44 -17.52 -9.70
C GLN A 61 -13.52 -18.44 -10.51
N GLY A 62 -12.65 -19.17 -9.83
CA GLY A 62 -11.83 -20.22 -10.41
C GLY A 62 -10.61 -20.50 -9.57
N ILE A 63 -9.80 -21.43 -10.05
CA ILE A 63 -8.55 -21.80 -9.40
C ILE A 63 -7.44 -21.06 -10.15
N SER A 64 -6.54 -20.38 -9.42
CA SER A 64 -5.30 -19.93 -10.03
C SER A 64 -4.36 -21.13 -10.01
N SER A 65 -4.03 -21.65 -11.20
CA SER A 65 -3.00 -22.67 -11.29
C SER A 65 -1.66 -21.96 -11.09
N GLN A 66 -1.19 -21.89 -9.84
CA GLN A 66 0.20 -21.58 -9.61
C GLN A 66 1.03 -22.76 -10.14
N ARG A 67 2.06 -22.42 -10.90
CA ARG A 67 2.92 -23.32 -11.69
C ARG A 67 3.69 -24.38 -10.85
N TYR A 68 3.47 -24.40 -9.53
CA TYR A 68 4.01 -25.36 -8.59
C TYR A 68 2.86 -26.02 -7.83
N ASN A 69 2.76 -27.33 -8.02
CA ASN A 69 1.63 -28.18 -7.73
C ASN A 69 1.58 -28.58 -6.24
N ASP A 70 1.35 -27.62 -5.33
CA ASP A 70 1.24 -27.85 -3.88
C ASP A 70 -0.20 -28.16 -3.43
N ARG A 71 -1.12 -28.52 -4.34
CA ARG A 71 -2.52 -28.81 -3.99
C ARG A 71 -2.84 -30.30 -4.09
N ASN A 72 -3.39 -30.84 -3.01
CA ASN A 72 -3.97 -32.17 -3.00
C ASN A 72 -5.23 -32.19 -3.89
N GLU A 73 -5.39 -33.24 -4.71
CA GLU A 73 -6.51 -33.39 -5.65
C GLU A 73 -7.89 -33.32 -4.96
N THR A 74 -7.95 -33.71 -3.69
CA THR A 74 -9.15 -33.62 -2.83
C THR A 74 -9.52 -32.18 -2.48
N GLN A 75 -8.52 -31.31 -2.24
CA GLN A 75 -8.73 -29.90 -1.97
C GLN A 75 -9.20 -29.15 -3.22
N GLU A 76 -8.64 -29.48 -4.38
CA GLU A 76 -9.06 -28.88 -5.64
C GLU A 76 -10.52 -29.22 -5.98
N ARG A 77 -10.93 -30.48 -5.79
CA ARG A 77 -12.34 -30.89 -5.97
C ARG A 77 -13.27 -30.14 -5.01
N ALA A 78 -12.85 -29.92 -3.76
CA ALA A 78 -13.63 -29.15 -2.78
C ALA A 78 -13.70 -27.66 -3.14
N GLU A 79 -12.65 -27.06 -3.69
CA GLU A 79 -12.65 -25.69 -4.20
C GLU A 79 -13.53 -25.52 -5.43
N ARG A 80 -13.48 -26.46 -6.40
CA ARG A 80 -14.39 -26.46 -7.55
C ARG A 80 -15.86 -26.50 -7.14
N LYS A 81 -16.20 -27.29 -6.12
CA LYS A 81 -17.57 -27.34 -5.57
C LYS A 81 -18.02 -26.03 -4.91
N ARG A 82 -17.08 -25.20 -4.44
CA ARG A 82 -17.37 -23.90 -3.78
C ARG A 82 -17.41 -22.73 -4.75
N GLN A 83 -17.21 -22.96 -6.05
CA GLN A 83 -17.20 -21.90 -7.05
C GLN A 83 -18.59 -21.29 -7.22
N THR A 84 -18.59 -19.98 -7.42
CA THR A 84 -19.80 -19.25 -7.76
C THR A 84 -20.17 -19.50 -9.22
N PRO A 85 -21.46 -19.56 -9.57
CA PRO A 85 -21.89 -19.70 -10.96
C PRO A 85 -21.55 -18.43 -11.77
N TYR A 86 -21.41 -18.58 -13.09
CA TYR A 86 -20.89 -17.53 -13.98
C TYR A 86 -21.67 -16.21 -13.94
N HIS A 87 -23.00 -16.27 -13.80
CA HIS A 87 -23.84 -15.06 -13.70
C HIS A 87 -23.61 -14.26 -12.39
N MET A 88 -22.92 -14.85 -11.40
CA MET A 88 -22.48 -14.16 -10.19
C MET A 88 -21.01 -13.72 -10.27
N HIS A 89 -20.31 -13.93 -11.39
CA HIS A 89 -18.93 -13.50 -11.52
C HIS A 89 -18.88 -11.96 -11.61
N ILE A 90 -17.89 -11.40 -10.93
CA ILE A 90 -17.52 -9.99 -10.98
C ILE A 90 -16.27 -9.94 -11.86
N ASN A 91 -16.21 -9.03 -12.84
CA ASN A 91 -15.03 -9.00 -13.71
C ASN A 91 -13.75 -8.68 -12.91
N LEU A 92 -12.80 -9.61 -12.95
CA LEU A 92 -11.50 -9.52 -12.30
C LEU A 92 -10.64 -8.41 -12.93
N GLU A 93 -10.70 -8.25 -14.26
CA GLU A 93 -9.95 -7.21 -14.95
C GLU A 93 -10.43 -5.82 -14.56
N LEU A 94 -11.73 -5.65 -14.32
CA LEU A 94 -12.29 -4.40 -13.81
C LEU A 94 -11.77 -4.06 -12.42
N ILE A 95 -11.78 -5.02 -11.50
CA ILE A 95 -11.26 -4.82 -10.15
C ILE A 95 -9.77 -4.45 -10.19
N GLU A 96 -8.99 -5.17 -10.99
CA GLU A 96 -7.56 -4.91 -11.12
C GLU A 96 -7.29 -3.53 -11.74
N CYS A 97 -8.03 -3.14 -12.78
CA CYS A 97 -7.92 -1.82 -13.38
C CYS A 97 -8.29 -0.71 -12.38
N CYS A 98 -9.41 -0.83 -11.66
CA CYS A 98 -9.81 0.15 -10.66
C CYS A 98 -8.78 0.26 -9.53
N HIS A 99 -8.23 -0.86 -9.06
CA HIS A 99 -7.18 -0.87 -8.04
C HIS A 99 -5.90 -0.20 -8.53
N LEU A 100 -5.45 -0.53 -9.75
CA LEU A 100 -4.24 0.02 -10.33
C LEU A 100 -4.38 1.51 -10.66
N VAL A 101 -5.53 1.96 -11.18
CA VAL A 101 -5.81 3.39 -11.41
C VAL A 101 -5.86 4.15 -10.09
N GLY A 102 -6.47 3.58 -9.05
CA GLY A 102 -6.47 4.18 -7.72
C GLY A 102 -5.07 4.26 -7.09
N ALA A 103 -4.26 3.21 -7.26
CA ALA A 103 -2.86 3.22 -6.83
C ALA A 103 -2.06 4.27 -7.60
N PHE A 104 -2.18 4.27 -8.92
CA PHE A 104 -1.50 5.19 -9.84
C PHE A 104 -1.73 6.67 -9.46
N LEU A 105 -2.98 7.06 -9.22
CA LEU A 105 -3.31 8.44 -8.84
C LEU A 105 -2.76 8.85 -7.47
N LEU A 106 -2.65 7.91 -6.53
CA LEU A 106 -2.16 8.20 -5.17
C LEU A 106 -0.64 8.13 -5.03
N GLU A 107 0.00 7.22 -5.77
CA GLU A 107 1.41 6.89 -5.58
C GLU A 107 2.35 7.73 -6.42
N ILE A 108 1.97 8.12 -7.64
CA ILE A 108 2.86 8.88 -8.53
C ILE A 108 3.18 10.27 -8.00
N PRO A 109 2.21 11.09 -7.55
CA PRO A 109 2.52 12.38 -6.93
C PRO A 109 3.49 12.25 -5.75
N LYS A 110 3.28 11.24 -4.90
CA LYS A 110 4.17 10.95 -3.76
C LYS A 110 5.55 10.49 -4.21
N MET A 111 5.61 9.67 -5.26
CA MET A 111 6.86 9.19 -5.84
C MET A 111 7.70 10.34 -6.38
N VAL A 112 7.08 11.26 -7.12
CA VAL A 112 7.77 12.43 -7.69
C VAL A 112 8.23 13.36 -6.58
N ALA A 113 7.39 13.66 -5.59
CA ALA A 113 7.75 14.49 -4.43
C ALA A 113 8.95 13.92 -3.65
N MET A 114 9.05 12.60 -3.54
CA MET A 114 10.14 11.90 -2.84
C MET A 114 11.21 11.35 -3.78
N ALA A 115 11.38 11.88 -4.99
CA ALA A 115 12.31 11.34 -5.99
C ALA A 115 13.75 11.17 -5.47
N TYR A 116 14.19 12.06 -4.56
CA TYR A 116 15.53 12.04 -3.97
C TYR A 116 15.62 11.35 -2.59
N ASP A 117 14.51 10.90 -2.00
CA ASP A 117 14.53 10.25 -0.67
C ASP A 117 14.59 8.72 -0.80
N SER A 118 15.61 8.12 -0.18
CA SER A 118 15.76 6.67 -0.04
C SER A 118 14.65 6.03 0.79
N LYS A 119 13.83 6.82 1.52
CA LYS A 119 12.61 6.33 2.18
C LYS A 119 11.44 6.08 1.22
N ARG A 120 11.65 6.22 -0.10
CA ARG A 120 10.70 5.82 -1.16
C ARG A 120 10.16 4.42 -0.91
N LYS A 121 8.97 4.33 -0.32
CA LYS A 121 8.23 3.09 -0.16
C LYS A 121 6.95 3.21 -0.97
N TRP A 122 6.80 2.30 -1.92
CA TRP A 122 5.52 2.06 -2.57
C TRP A 122 4.55 1.55 -1.51
N THR A 123 3.38 2.17 -1.44
CA THR A 123 2.30 1.79 -0.52
C THR A 123 1.62 0.53 -1.07
N SER A 124 1.30 0.52 -2.36
CA SER A 124 0.75 -0.62 -3.09
C SER A 124 1.85 -1.53 -3.60
N ARG A 125 1.78 -2.80 -3.18
CA ARG A 125 2.66 -3.85 -3.70
C ARG A 125 2.28 -4.27 -5.11
N ALA A 126 1.01 -4.09 -5.50
CA ALA A 126 0.52 -4.47 -6.82
C ALA A 126 1.12 -3.57 -7.90
N LEU A 127 1.02 -2.24 -7.73
CA LEU A 127 1.57 -1.29 -8.69
C LEU A 127 3.10 -1.41 -8.78
N LYS A 128 3.79 -1.54 -7.64
CA LYS A 128 5.24 -1.79 -7.62
C LYS A 128 5.65 -3.00 -8.46
N ARG A 129 4.92 -4.11 -8.34
CA ARG A 129 5.20 -5.32 -9.14
C ARG A 129 5.02 -5.08 -10.64
N VAL A 130 4.02 -4.29 -11.04
CA VAL A 130 3.81 -3.94 -12.45
C VAL A 130 4.95 -3.05 -12.96
N PHE A 131 5.39 -2.06 -12.18
CA PHE A 131 6.55 -1.23 -12.50
C PHE A 131 7.85 -2.03 -12.60
N ASP A 132 8.16 -2.85 -11.59
CA ASP A 132 9.37 -3.68 -11.57
C ASP A 132 9.42 -4.65 -12.78
N ASN A 133 8.27 -5.18 -13.20
CA ASN A 133 8.17 -6.05 -14.38
C ASN A 133 8.34 -5.27 -15.69
N SER A 134 7.77 -4.07 -15.79
CA SER A 134 7.94 -3.19 -16.94
C SER A 134 9.39 -2.72 -17.10
N ASP A 135 10.06 -2.36 -16.01
CA ASP A 135 11.46 -1.91 -16.03
C ASP A 135 12.43 -3.05 -16.33
N ARG A 136 12.08 -4.29 -15.97
CA ARG A 136 12.84 -5.49 -16.38
C ARG A 136 12.74 -5.78 -17.87
N ASN A 137 11.71 -5.29 -18.54
CA ASN A 137 11.50 -5.51 -19.97
C ASN A 137 12.16 -4.36 -20.76
N PRO A 138 13.35 -4.56 -21.36
CA PRO A 138 14.06 -3.49 -22.06
C PRO A 138 13.37 -3.07 -23.37
N LEU A 139 12.48 -3.92 -23.91
CA LEU A 139 11.70 -3.65 -25.11
C LEU A 139 10.29 -3.25 -24.71
N SER A 140 10.06 -1.94 -24.60
CA SER A 140 8.71 -1.40 -24.43
C SER A 140 8.01 -1.38 -25.80
N GLY A 141 7.12 -2.33 -26.04
CA GLY A 141 6.18 -2.30 -27.16
C GLY A 141 5.04 -1.30 -26.94
N PRO A 142 4.17 -1.09 -27.95
CA PRO A 142 2.92 -0.38 -27.75
C PRO A 142 2.06 -1.09 -26.70
N PRO A 143 1.27 -0.36 -25.90
CA PRO A 143 0.52 -0.94 -24.80
C PRO A 143 -0.68 -1.74 -25.33
N GLU A 144 -0.62 -3.07 -25.22
CA GLU A 144 -1.72 -3.98 -25.61
C GLU A 144 -2.47 -4.51 -24.39
N THR A 145 -1.76 -4.78 -23.29
CA THR A 145 -2.39 -5.26 -22.05
C THR A 145 -2.95 -4.09 -21.25
N THR A 146 -4.06 -4.32 -20.52
CA THR A 146 -4.59 -3.35 -19.54
C THR A 146 -3.52 -2.82 -18.58
N ARG A 147 -2.63 -3.70 -18.11
CA ARG A 147 -1.48 -3.32 -17.26
C ARG A 147 -0.49 -2.40 -17.98
N ASP A 148 -0.19 -2.66 -19.25
CA ASP A 148 0.75 -1.87 -20.04
C ASP A 148 0.17 -0.49 -20.37
N VAL A 149 -1.14 -0.41 -20.65
CA VAL A 149 -1.87 0.85 -20.84
C VAL A 149 -1.80 1.72 -19.57
N ILE A 150 -2.01 1.11 -18.40
CA ILE A 150 -1.91 1.81 -17.12
C ILE A 150 -0.47 2.27 -16.87
N MET A 151 0.54 1.46 -17.23
CA MET A 151 1.95 1.84 -17.13
C MET A 151 2.34 2.98 -18.07
N ALA A 152 1.81 3.00 -19.29
CA ALA A 152 2.01 4.11 -20.22
C ALA A 152 1.38 5.40 -19.67
N GLY A 153 0.16 5.33 -19.13
CA GLY A 153 -0.48 6.43 -18.42
C GLY A 153 0.31 6.87 -17.18
N ALA A 154 0.89 5.92 -16.44
CA ALA A 154 1.76 6.15 -15.30
C ALA A 154 2.99 7.01 -15.64
N ARG A 155 3.71 6.63 -16.70
CA ARG A 155 4.87 7.37 -17.19
C ARG A 155 4.50 8.73 -17.79
N ALA A 156 3.31 8.87 -18.37
CA ALA A 156 2.81 10.17 -18.82
C ALA A 156 2.52 11.12 -17.65
N LEU A 157 1.88 10.61 -16.59
CA LEU A 157 1.60 11.40 -15.38
C LEU A 157 2.89 11.80 -14.64
N GLU A 158 3.90 10.92 -14.60
CA GLU A 158 5.21 11.25 -14.02
C GLU A 158 5.84 12.50 -14.68
N LYS A 159 5.61 12.68 -15.99
CA LYS A 159 6.06 13.87 -16.73
C LYS A 159 5.16 15.10 -16.56
N GLY A 160 3.95 14.91 -16.01
CA GLY A 160 2.91 15.95 -15.90
C GLY A 160 2.01 16.09 -17.15
N ASP A 161 2.07 15.17 -18.12
CA ASP A 161 1.20 15.22 -19.30
C ASP A 161 -0.14 14.52 -19.03
N TRP A 162 -1.16 15.34 -18.75
CA TRP A 162 -2.51 14.85 -18.47
C TRP A 162 -3.26 14.35 -19.71
N ARG A 163 -2.95 14.86 -20.91
CA ARG A 163 -3.67 14.53 -22.15
C ARG A 163 -3.37 13.13 -22.61
N GLN A 164 -2.08 12.76 -22.61
CA GLN A 164 -1.66 11.39 -22.92
C GLN A 164 -2.19 10.40 -21.89
N CYS A 165 -2.13 10.77 -20.61
CA CYS A 165 -2.66 9.96 -19.52
C CYS A 165 -4.17 9.70 -19.68
N GLU A 166 -4.94 10.75 -19.95
CA GLU A 166 -6.38 10.63 -20.20
C GLU A 166 -6.68 9.74 -21.42
N ALA A 167 -5.96 9.94 -22.53
CA ALA A 167 -6.16 9.14 -23.73
C ALA A 167 -5.94 7.64 -23.46
N HIS A 168 -4.88 7.29 -22.73
CA HIS A 168 -4.59 5.89 -22.37
C HIS A 168 -5.63 5.32 -21.41
N ILE A 169 -6.05 6.07 -20.38
CA ILE A 169 -7.01 5.58 -19.39
C ILE A 169 -8.40 5.42 -20.01
N LEU A 170 -8.87 6.37 -20.82
CA LEU A 170 -10.18 6.30 -21.46
C LEU A 170 -10.25 5.27 -22.58
N ALA A 171 -9.11 4.92 -23.21
CA ALA A 171 -9.05 3.88 -24.23
C ALA A 171 -9.35 2.47 -23.70
N LEU A 172 -9.35 2.25 -22.38
CA LEU A 172 -9.61 0.94 -21.79
C LEU A 172 -11.08 0.51 -21.98
N PRO A 173 -11.36 -0.68 -22.54
CA PRO A 173 -12.74 -1.17 -22.76
C PRO A 173 -13.48 -1.53 -21.45
N VAL A 174 -12.74 -1.57 -20.35
CA VAL A 174 -13.16 -2.05 -19.03
C VAL A 174 -14.27 -1.19 -18.41
N TRP A 175 -14.36 0.09 -18.78
CA TRP A 175 -15.34 1.03 -18.23
C TRP A 175 -16.79 0.65 -18.55
N THR A 176 -17.03 -0.06 -19.66
CA THR A 176 -18.36 -0.51 -20.07
C THR A 176 -19.01 -1.47 -19.07
N GLN A 177 -18.22 -2.11 -18.20
CA GLN A 177 -18.66 -3.18 -17.31
C GLN A 177 -18.97 -2.70 -15.87
N ILE A 178 -18.83 -1.41 -15.59
CA ILE A 178 -19.09 -0.83 -14.26
C ILE A 178 -20.58 -0.79 -13.92
N GLY A 179 -21.46 -0.81 -14.93
CA GLY A 179 -22.91 -0.86 -14.75
C GLY A 179 -23.65 -0.03 -15.78
N SER A 180 -24.56 0.84 -15.33
CA SER A 180 -25.37 1.70 -16.20
C SER A 180 -24.52 2.74 -16.95
N GLU A 181 -24.96 3.11 -18.15
CA GLU A 181 -24.31 4.13 -18.98
C GLU A 181 -24.09 5.46 -18.22
N ASP A 182 -25.07 5.88 -17.41
CA ASP A 182 -24.95 7.06 -16.55
C ASP A 182 -23.81 6.97 -15.54
N SER A 183 -23.55 5.76 -15.01
CA SER A 183 -22.46 5.54 -14.07
C SER A 183 -21.10 5.57 -14.76
N VAL A 184 -21.04 5.10 -16.00
CA VAL A 184 -19.82 5.15 -16.81
C VAL A 184 -19.47 6.61 -17.10
N VAL A 185 -20.43 7.42 -17.56
CA VAL A 185 -20.20 8.85 -17.82
C VAL A 185 -19.70 9.56 -16.57
N LYS A 186 -20.36 9.37 -15.43
CA LYS A 186 -19.93 9.95 -14.15
C LYS A 186 -18.52 9.54 -13.75
N VAL A 187 -18.16 8.26 -13.90
CA VAL A 187 -16.81 7.77 -13.58
C VAL A 187 -15.77 8.36 -14.54
N THR A 188 -16.06 8.45 -15.84
CA THR A 188 -15.13 9.03 -16.82
C THR A 188 -14.89 10.52 -16.56
N GLU A 189 -15.93 11.29 -16.23
CA GLU A 189 -15.80 12.70 -15.87
C GLU A 189 -15.04 12.88 -14.55
N MET A 190 -15.33 12.05 -13.55
CA MET A 190 -14.62 12.02 -12.27
C MET A 190 -13.13 11.72 -12.47
N LEU A 191 -12.81 10.71 -13.29
CA LEU A 191 -11.43 10.34 -13.60
C LEU A 191 -10.72 11.47 -14.34
N ARG A 192 -11.34 12.09 -15.35
CA ARG A 192 -10.77 13.25 -16.05
C ARG A 192 -10.41 14.37 -15.08
N ARG A 193 -11.33 14.73 -14.18
CA ARG A 193 -11.07 15.75 -13.16
C ARG A 193 -9.92 15.36 -12.23
N LYS A 194 -9.90 14.11 -11.76
CA LYS A 194 -8.87 13.63 -10.83
C LYS A 194 -7.50 13.50 -11.47
N ILE A 195 -7.43 13.06 -12.72
CA ILE A 195 -6.17 13.02 -13.49
C ILE A 195 -5.62 14.44 -13.66
N LYS A 196 -6.46 15.43 -13.99
CA LYS A 196 -6.02 16.84 -14.08
C LYS A 196 -5.51 17.38 -12.74
N GLU A 197 -6.23 17.13 -11.65
CA GLU A 197 -5.82 17.52 -10.29
C GLU A 197 -4.46 16.90 -9.90
N GLU A 198 -4.27 15.60 -10.13
CA GLU A 198 -3.01 14.90 -9.79
C GLU A 198 -1.87 15.21 -10.78
N ALA A 199 -2.18 15.49 -12.05
CA ALA A 199 -1.20 15.93 -13.05
C ALA A 199 -0.61 17.30 -12.69
N LEU A 200 -1.44 18.21 -12.19
CA LEU A 200 -0.97 19.49 -11.67
C LEU A 200 -0.07 19.30 -10.43
N ARG A 201 -0.47 18.44 -9.49
CA ARG A 201 0.35 18.12 -8.30
C ARG A 201 1.72 17.55 -8.70
N THR A 202 1.73 16.55 -9.57
CA THR A 202 2.96 15.91 -10.08
C THR A 202 3.84 16.90 -10.84
N PHE A 203 3.26 17.75 -11.69
CA PHE A 203 3.99 18.79 -12.40
C PHE A 203 4.68 19.76 -11.43
N LEU A 204 3.96 20.24 -10.41
CA LEU A 204 4.53 21.13 -9.40
C LEU A 204 5.67 20.45 -8.61
N PHE A 205 5.55 19.16 -8.30
CA PHE A 205 6.64 18.42 -7.63
C PHE A 205 7.85 18.15 -8.53
N ALA A 206 7.63 17.84 -9.80
CA ALA A 206 8.71 17.51 -10.73
C ALA A 206 9.53 18.76 -11.10
N TYR A 207 8.84 19.89 -11.27
CA TYR A 207 9.45 21.10 -11.82
C TYR A 207 9.58 22.27 -10.83
N SER A 208 9.25 22.09 -9.54
CA SER A 208 9.46 23.13 -8.51
C SER A 208 10.88 23.70 -8.50
N ALA A 209 11.85 22.84 -8.81
CA ALA A 209 13.27 23.15 -8.85
C ALA A 209 13.66 24.22 -9.86
N PHE A 210 12.95 24.25 -10.99
CA PHE A 210 13.34 25.01 -12.18
C PHE A 210 12.62 26.35 -12.28
N TYR A 211 11.55 26.55 -11.53
CA TYR A 211 10.72 27.75 -11.59
C TYR A 211 10.89 28.61 -10.34
N ASP A 212 11.10 29.91 -10.55
CA ASP A 212 11.22 30.89 -9.46
C ASP A 212 9.86 31.47 -9.09
N ALA A 213 9.02 31.74 -10.10
CA ALA A 213 7.66 32.19 -9.95
C ALA A 213 6.80 31.57 -11.05
N LEU A 214 5.59 31.13 -10.70
CA LEU A 214 4.57 30.65 -11.66
C LEU A 214 3.30 31.48 -11.52
N SER A 215 2.71 31.91 -12.64
CA SER A 215 1.42 32.60 -12.60
C SER A 215 0.27 31.59 -12.53
N LEU A 216 -0.77 31.94 -11.77
CA LEU A 216 -1.96 31.10 -11.65
C LEU A 216 -2.71 30.98 -12.98
N GLU A 217 -2.71 32.03 -13.81
CA GLU A 217 -3.40 32.04 -15.11
C GLU A 217 -2.80 31.01 -16.07
N GLN A 218 -1.47 30.97 -16.18
CA GLN A 218 -0.79 29.98 -17.02
C GLN A 218 -1.07 28.54 -16.56
N LEU A 219 -1.15 28.30 -15.24
CA LEU A 219 -1.51 26.97 -14.72
C LEU A 219 -2.96 26.59 -15.04
N CYS A 220 -3.88 27.56 -15.00
CA CYS A 220 -5.27 27.31 -15.37
C CYS A 220 -5.40 26.97 -16.86
N ASP A 221 -4.68 27.68 -17.73
CA ASP A 221 -4.70 27.44 -19.18
C ASP A 221 -4.04 26.11 -19.55
N MET A 222 -2.93 25.76 -18.89
CA MET A 222 -2.18 24.53 -19.18
C MET A 222 -2.93 23.25 -18.80
N PHE A 223 -3.64 23.27 -17.67
CA PHE A 223 -4.39 22.11 -17.17
C PHE A 223 -5.90 22.17 -17.44
N GLU A 224 -6.38 23.27 -18.02
CA GLU A 224 -7.81 23.54 -18.27
C GLU A 224 -8.65 23.30 -17.01
N LEU A 225 -8.22 23.92 -15.90
CA LEU A 225 -8.86 23.83 -14.59
C LEU A 225 -9.35 25.19 -14.12
N GLU A 226 -10.38 25.18 -13.28
CA GLU A 226 -10.89 26.40 -12.66
C GLU A 226 -9.88 26.98 -11.67
N ARG A 227 -9.73 28.32 -11.70
CA ARG A 227 -8.86 29.09 -10.81
C ARG A 227 -9.03 28.73 -9.32
N GLN A 228 -10.27 28.51 -8.89
CA GLN A 228 -10.58 28.15 -7.50
C GLN A 228 -10.01 26.77 -7.10
N ILE A 229 -10.10 25.79 -8.00
CA ILE A 229 -9.61 24.43 -7.77
C ILE A 229 -8.09 24.45 -7.69
N VAL A 230 -7.43 25.12 -8.64
CA VAL A 230 -5.96 25.27 -8.67
C VAL A 230 -5.47 25.96 -7.39
N ASN A 231 -6.10 27.08 -7.00
CA ASN A 231 -5.73 27.79 -5.78
C ASN A 231 -5.89 26.92 -4.52
N THR A 232 -7.02 26.21 -4.40
CA THR A 232 -7.28 25.31 -3.27
C THR A 232 -6.25 24.18 -3.20
N LEU A 233 -5.90 23.60 -4.36
CA LEU A 233 -4.96 22.49 -4.46
C LEU A 233 -3.53 22.93 -4.10
N VAL A 234 -3.06 24.04 -4.66
CA VAL A 234 -1.74 24.61 -4.34
C VAL A 234 -1.68 25.04 -2.87
N SER A 235 -2.72 25.70 -2.36
CA SER A 235 -2.77 26.11 -0.95
C SER A 235 -2.72 24.91 -0.01
N LYS A 236 -3.40 23.81 -0.33
CA LYS A 236 -3.27 22.56 0.42
C LYS A 236 -1.84 22.03 0.41
N MET A 237 -1.15 22.06 -0.74
CA MET A 237 0.25 21.61 -0.86
C MET A 237 1.23 22.45 -0.04
N ILE A 238 1.00 23.77 0.04
CA ILE A 238 1.80 24.68 0.85
C ILE A 238 1.58 24.40 2.35
N ILE A 239 0.31 24.23 2.77
CA ILE A 239 -0.02 23.94 4.17
C ILE A 239 0.49 22.57 4.62
N SER A 240 0.45 21.57 3.74
CA SER A 240 0.99 20.24 4.03
C SER A 240 2.53 20.19 3.99
N GLU A 241 3.20 21.33 3.79
CA GLU A 241 4.66 21.46 3.67
C GLU A 241 5.27 20.58 2.57
N GLU A 242 4.47 20.22 1.56
CA GLU A 242 4.93 19.43 0.42
C GLU A 242 5.60 20.31 -0.64
N LEU A 243 5.16 21.57 -0.75
CA LEU A 243 5.69 22.57 -1.68
C LEU A 243 6.23 23.77 -0.90
N PHE A 244 7.52 24.08 -1.07
CA PHE A 244 8.15 25.26 -0.47
C PHE A 244 7.88 26.52 -1.30
N ALA A 245 6.64 26.99 -1.27
CA ALA A 245 6.21 28.17 -2.00
C ALA A 245 5.35 29.10 -1.14
N SER A 246 5.29 30.36 -1.51
CA SER A 246 4.36 31.33 -0.94
C SER A 246 3.50 31.98 -2.02
N TRP A 247 2.30 32.41 -1.62
CA TRP A 247 1.38 33.11 -2.49
C TRP A 247 1.69 34.60 -2.51
N ASP A 248 1.85 35.16 -3.71
CA ASP A 248 1.86 36.59 -3.93
C ASP A 248 0.46 37.08 -4.30
N GLN A 249 -0.20 37.71 -3.34
CA GLN A 249 -1.60 38.15 -3.44
C GLN A 249 -1.88 39.22 -4.52
N PRO A 250 -1.03 40.24 -4.75
CA PRO A 250 -1.30 41.25 -5.79
C PRO A 250 -1.16 40.71 -7.23
N THR A 251 -0.18 39.85 -7.51
CA THR A 251 0.04 39.33 -8.88
C THR A 251 -0.66 37.99 -9.13
N GLY A 252 -1.19 37.34 -8.10
CA GLY A 252 -1.77 36.00 -8.22
C GLY A 252 -0.74 34.96 -8.70
N SER A 253 0.51 35.10 -8.28
CA SER A 253 1.60 34.21 -8.62
C SER A 253 2.11 33.43 -7.41
N ILE A 254 2.66 32.25 -7.67
CA ILE A 254 3.26 31.36 -6.69
C ILE A 254 4.76 31.60 -6.75
N VAL A 255 5.34 32.14 -5.68
CA VAL A 255 6.79 32.38 -5.57
C VAL A 255 7.41 31.18 -4.87
N MET A 256 8.33 30.51 -5.56
CA MET A 256 9.04 29.36 -5.03
C MET A 256 10.21 29.81 -4.15
N HIS A 257 10.32 29.22 -2.96
CA HIS A 257 11.48 29.42 -2.11
C HIS A 257 12.50 28.34 -2.47
N LYS A 258 13.63 28.75 -3.08
CA LYS A 258 14.75 27.87 -3.51
C LYS A 258 15.49 27.21 -2.34
N LYS A 259 14.80 26.39 -1.57
CA LYS A 259 15.38 25.54 -0.51
C LYS A 259 15.45 24.09 -0.95
N GLU A 260 15.71 23.86 -2.23
CA GLU A 260 15.98 22.52 -2.68
C GLU A 260 17.40 22.11 -2.30
N ARG A 261 17.48 21.03 -1.54
CA ARG A 261 18.74 20.47 -1.08
C ARG A 261 19.48 19.88 -2.28
N SER A 262 20.75 20.23 -2.46
CA SER A 262 21.61 19.57 -3.46
C SER A 262 21.59 18.05 -3.29
N ARG A 263 21.80 17.30 -4.38
CA ARG A 263 21.88 15.82 -4.35
C ARG A 263 22.89 15.32 -3.32
N LEU A 264 24.01 16.02 -3.14
CA LEU A 264 25.00 15.69 -2.09
C LEU A 264 24.41 15.86 -0.69
N HIS A 265 23.65 16.92 -0.46
CA HIS A 265 23.00 17.15 0.83
C HIS A 265 21.95 16.08 1.12
N HIS A 266 21.19 15.63 0.12
CA HIS A 266 20.28 14.49 0.26
C HIS A 266 21.01 13.20 0.64
N ILE A 267 22.12 12.87 -0.04
CA ILE A 267 22.92 11.68 0.27
C ILE A 267 23.52 11.78 1.68
N SER A 268 24.02 12.96 2.09
CA SER A 268 24.56 13.17 3.44
C SER A 268 23.49 13.00 4.52
N LEU A 269 22.26 13.50 4.31
CA LEU A 269 21.15 13.28 5.23
C LEU A 269 20.78 11.79 5.32
N GLN A 270 20.73 11.10 4.19
CA GLN A 270 20.49 9.65 4.16
C GLN A 270 21.58 8.87 4.90
N TYR A 271 22.84 9.27 4.71
CA TYR A 271 23.96 8.66 5.42
C TYR A 271 23.86 8.90 6.93
N SER A 272 23.46 10.10 7.35
CA SER A 272 23.20 10.40 8.77
C SER A 272 22.11 9.49 9.36
N ASP A 273 21.01 9.28 8.64
CA ASP A 273 19.93 8.36 9.06
C ASP A 273 20.42 6.90 9.15
N LEU A 274 21.26 6.47 8.20
CA LEU A 274 21.85 5.14 8.19
C LEU A 274 22.86 4.95 9.33
N LEU A 275 23.67 5.96 9.63
CA LEU A 275 24.56 5.95 10.79
C LEU A 275 23.77 5.84 12.10
N GLY A 276 22.66 6.57 12.24
CA GLY A 276 21.76 6.45 13.39
C GLY A 276 21.25 5.01 13.56
N LYS A 277 20.78 4.39 12.48
CA LYS A 277 20.36 2.97 12.50
C LYS A 277 21.51 2.01 12.82
N LEU A 278 22.71 2.30 12.34
CA LEU A 278 23.89 1.50 12.63
C LEU A 278 24.28 1.58 14.11
N VAL A 279 24.24 2.78 14.70
CA VAL A 279 24.47 2.97 16.14
C VAL A 279 23.43 2.20 16.94
N GLU A 280 22.14 2.34 16.62
CA GLU A 280 21.06 1.59 17.29
C GLU A 280 21.23 0.07 17.14
N SER A 281 21.66 -0.40 15.97
CA SER A 281 21.98 -1.82 15.75
C SER A 281 23.21 -2.28 16.54
N ASN A 282 24.21 -1.41 16.71
CA ASN A 282 25.39 -1.70 17.50
C ASN A 282 25.02 -1.79 18.98
N GLU A 283 24.26 -0.83 19.52
CA GLU A 283 23.77 -0.84 20.89
C GLU A 283 22.98 -2.12 21.19
N LYS A 284 22.03 -2.49 20.31
CA LYS A 284 21.29 -3.76 20.43
C LYS A 284 22.22 -4.98 20.41
N GLY A 285 23.25 -4.96 19.57
CA GLY A 285 24.26 -6.02 19.52
C GLY A 285 25.14 -6.09 20.76
N TRP A 286 25.47 -4.94 21.35
CA TRP A 286 26.20 -4.83 22.62
C TRP A 286 25.34 -5.34 23.77
N ASP A 287 24.08 -4.94 23.87
CA ASP A 287 23.13 -5.43 24.88
C ASP A 287 22.93 -6.95 24.79
N GLN A 288 22.86 -7.51 23.58
CA GLN A 288 22.76 -8.96 23.40
C GLN A 288 24.02 -9.70 23.85
N ARG A 289 25.20 -9.10 23.69
CA ARG A 289 26.48 -9.72 24.09
C ARG A 289 26.79 -9.53 25.57
N TYR A 290 26.43 -8.39 26.16
CA TYR A 290 26.88 -7.99 27.50
C TYR A 290 25.73 -7.75 28.50
N GLY A 291 24.54 -7.35 28.05
CA GLY A 291 23.37 -7.05 28.89
C GLY A 291 22.74 -8.25 29.60
N GLY A 292 23.22 -9.47 29.35
CA GLY A 292 22.85 -10.68 30.07
C GLY A 292 23.79 -11.08 31.23
N TYR A 293 24.97 -10.46 31.35
CA TYR A 293 25.99 -10.89 32.33
C TYR A 293 25.93 -10.15 33.67
N GLU A 294 25.47 -8.90 33.73
CA GLU A 294 25.40 -8.14 34.98
C GLU A 294 24.16 -8.45 35.84
N PHE A 295 23.01 -8.76 35.23
CA PHE A 295 21.76 -8.94 35.99
C PHE A 295 21.71 -10.26 36.80
N LYS A 296 22.58 -11.23 36.50
CA LYS A 296 22.68 -12.50 37.25
C LYS A 296 23.66 -12.48 38.42
N GLN A 297 24.60 -11.53 38.48
CA GLN A 297 25.52 -11.41 39.62
C GLN A 297 24.99 -10.51 40.73
N GLN A 298 24.17 -9.50 40.40
CA GLN A 298 23.69 -8.56 41.42
C GLN A 298 22.57 -9.12 42.31
N ASN A 299 21.86 -10.16 41.86
CA ASN A 299 20.75 -10.76 42.63
C ASN A 299 21.18 -11.90 43.59
N LYS A 300 22.49 -12.10 43.80
CA LYS A 300 23.04 -13.07 44.76
C LYS A 300 23.81 -12.45 45.94
N ALA A 301 23.95 -11.13 45.99
CA ALA A 301 24.72 -10.44 47.03
C ALA A 301 24.01 -9.13 47.47
N GLY A 302 22.94 -9.23 48.27
CA GLY A 302 22.25 -8.01 48.72
C GLY A 302 21.00 -8.21 49.59
N GLY A 303 21.16 -8.81 50.76
CA GLY A 303 20.43 -8.50 52.01
C GLY A 303 18.91 -8.28 51.95
N GLY A 304 18.15 -9.36 52.19
CA GLY A 304 16.75 -9.26 52.61
C GLY A 304 16.64 -8.87 54.09
N TRP A 305 16.18 -7.64 54.37
CA TRP A 305 15.67 -7.23 55.68
C TRP A 305 14.46 -6.29 55.52
N GLN A 306 13.30 -6.85 55.81
CA GLN A 306 12.13 -6.26 56.48
C GLN A 306 11.75 -4.79 56.22
N ARG A 307 10.55 -4.59 55.64
CA ARG A 307 9.63 -3.55 56.12
C ARG A 307 8.16 -3.86 55.81
N GLY A 308 7.40 -4.18 56.86
CA GLY A 308 6.11 -3.56 57.18
C GLY A 308 4.84 -4.00 56.44
N PRO A 309 3.84 -4.57 57.14
CA PRO A 309 2.55 -5.00 56.58
C PRO A 309 1.50 -3.87 56.62
N ARG A 310 0.61 -3.79 55.63
CA ARG A 310 -0.63 -2.99 55.75
C ARG A 310 -1.78 -3.57 54.92
N GLY A 311 -2.80 -4.02 55.64
CA GLY A 311 -4.26 -4.09 55.37
C GLY A 311 -4.73 -4.44 53.96
N GLU A 312 -5.36 -5.59 53.72
CA GLU A 312 -6.71 -6.04 54.15
C GLU A 312 -7.81 -5.78 53.10
N ARG A 313 -8.66 -6.82 52.98
CA ARG A 313 -9.95 -6.99 52.27
C ARG A 313 -9.88 -7.33 50.78
N GLY A 314 -10.51 -8.39 50.30
CA GLY A 314 -11.33 -9.45 50.92
C GLY A 314 -11.55 -10.52 49.84
N GLU A 315 -11.33 -11.80 50.17
CA GLU A 315 -12.35 -12.79 50.50
C GLU A 315 -12.65 -13.77 49.35
N ARG A 316 -12.33 -15.04 49.65
CA ARG A 316 -12.96 -16.30 49.25
C ARG A 316 -12.97 -16.75 47.78
N GLY A 317 -12.25 -17.86 47.59
CA GLY A 317 -12.44 -18.82 46.49
C GLY A 317 -11.51 -20.02 46.66
N GLU A 318 -11.74 -20.85 47.69
CA GLU A 318 -11.12 -22.17 47.82
C GLU A 318 -11.63 -23.13 46.73
N ARG A 319 -10.70 -23.79 46.04
CA ARG A 319 -10.65 -25.21 45.60
C ARG A 319 -9.59 -25.30 44.50
N GLY A 320 -8.41 -25.84 44.78
CA GLY A 320 -8.13 -27.26 44.57
C GLY A 320 -8.06 -27.52 43.05
N GLY A 321 -6.93 -27.61 42.38
CA GLY A 321 -5.67 -28.24 42.75
C GLY A 321 -5.47 -29.39 41.78
N GLU A 322 -4.64 -29.23 40.75
CA GLU A 322 -3.99 -30.38 40.12
C GLU A 322 -2.75 -29.95 39.32
N ARG A 323 -1.64 -30.56 39.72
CA ARG A 323 -0.31 -30.48 39.13
C ARG A 323 -0.26 -31.42 37.92
N GLY A 324 0.25 -30.95 36.78
CA GLY A 324 0.76 -31.79 35.70
C GLY A 324 2.19 -31.35 35.34
N PRO A 325 3.19 -32.23 35.32
CA PRO A 325 4.60 -31.82 35.30
C PRO A 325 5.12 -31.55 33.88
N ARG A 326 5.95 -30.50 33.81
CA ARG A 326 6.82 -30.19 32.67
C ARG A 326 8.01 -31.14 32.70
N VAL A 327 8.07 -32.09 31.77
CA VAL A 327 9.27 -32.92 31.53
C VAL A 327 10.17 -32.20 30.53
N VAL A 328 11.39 -31.91 30.98
CA VAL A 328 12.53 -31.51 30.16
C VAL A 328 13.54 -32.66 30.19
N ARG A 329 13.91 -33.20 29.02
CA ARG A 329 15.23 -33.78 28.67
C ARG A 329 15.13 -34.20 27.20
N GLY A 330 15.95 -33.67 26.28
CA GLY A 330 17.36 -34.07 26.08
C GLY A 330 17.36 -35.38 25.30
N GLY A 331 18.01 -35.61 24.18
CA GLY A 331 19.06 -34.95 23.40
C GLY A 331 19.48 -35.98 22.32
N GLU A 332 20.26 -35.52 21.33
CA GLU A 332 21.00 -36.34 20.35
C GLU A 332 20.19 -37.15 19.32
N TYR A 333 20.40 -36.88 18.03
CA TYR A 333 21.32 -37.68 17.20
C TYR A 333 21.64 -36.93 15.89
N ARG A 334 22.94 -36.70 15.69
CA ARG A 334 23.58 -36.18 14.49
C ARG A 334 24.44 -37.32 13.94
N ARG A 335 24.13 -37.85 12.75
CA ARG A 335 24.95 -38.69 11.85
C ARG A 335 24.08 -38.99 10.62
N GLY A 336 24.52 -38.98 9.38
CA GLY A 336 25.83 -38.78 8.79
C GLY A 336 25.65 -38.68 7.27
N PHE A 337 26.54 -37.89 6.66
CA PHE A 337 26.77 -37.80 5.23
C PHE A 337 27.49 -39.08 4.75
N GLU A 338 27.04 -39.65 3.62
CA GLU A 338 27.78 -40.44 2.62
C GLU A 338 26.71 -40.84 1.58
N GLY A 339 26.75 -40.52 0.28
CA GLY A 339 27.90 -40.49 -0.62
C GLY A 339 27.92 -41.80 -1.39
N GLN A 340 27.17 -41.92 -2.49
CA GLN A 340 27.47 -42.92 -3.52
C GLN A 340 26.99 -42.49 -4.91
N ARG A 341 27.98 -42.20 -5.74
CA ARG A 341 27.95 -42.29 -7.20
C ARG A 341 27.97 -43.78 -7.57
N GLN A 342 27.16 -44.17 -8.54
CA GLN A 342 27.60 -44.84 -9.77
C GLN A 342 26.50 -44.68 -10.82
#